data_AF-A0A516HFA3-F1
#
_entry.id   AF-A0A516HFA3-F1
#
_cell.length_a   1.000
_cell.length_b   1.000
_cell.length_c   1.000
_cell.angle_alpha   90.00
_cell.angle_beta   90.00
_cell.angle_gamma   90.00
#
_symmetry.space_group_name_H-M   'P 1'
#
loop_
_entity.id
_entity.type
_entity.pdbx_description
1 polymer ?
#
loop_
_entity_poly.entity_id
_entity_poly.type
_entity_poly.pdbx_seq_one_letter_code
_entity_poly.pdbx_strand_id
1 'polypeptide(L)'
;MKYLISICLLAFASNSYADEENGCRELPGFFPYKAGIEAQKVDKHEEAFDIFCNLAMQGDYRSQFQLAKYFDNGIENYIDVDPVFALLWADLSNYQVKSKKRTSYLENAKNNLNEEELREFIRVRSKFLARMPTGNRIDMQFEPLNLQELYKEYQKSREPVEYTGSRIKRDKPPLNISSVAL
;
A
#
# COMPACT_ATOMS: atom_id res chain seq x y z
N MET A 1 -9.03 2.06 33.12
CA MET A 1 -7.59 2.29 33.36
C MET A 1 -6.85 1.25 32.52
N LYS A 2 -6.15 1.57 31.42
CA LYS A 2 -5.29 2.71 31.12
C LYS A 2 -5.36 2.98 29.60
N TYR A 3 -5.44 4.26 29.23
CA TYR A 3 -5.18 4.73 27.88
C TYR A 3 -3.67 4.71 27.65
N LEU A 4 -3.20 4.01 26.61
CA LEU A 4 -1.83 4.13 26.11
C LEU A 4 -1.87 5.11 24.94
N ILE A 5 -1.65 6.37 25.27
CA ILE A 5 -1.29 7.42 24.33
C ILE A 5 0.08 7.04 23.76
N SER A 6 0.13 6.56 22.52
CA SER A 6 1.38 6.32 21.81
C SER A 6 1.78 7.60 21.06
N ILE A 7 2.57 8.43 21.74
CA ILE A 7 3.37 9.49 21.14
C ILE A 7 4.63 8.82 20.59
N CYS A 8 4.86 8.88 19.28
CA CYS A 8 6.18 8.58 18.73
C CYS A 8 6.65 9.70 17.79
N LEU A 9 7.49 10.57 18.36
CA LEU A 9 8.40 11.46 17.66
C LEU A 9 9.72 11.36 18.42
N LEU A 10 10.71 10.67 17.84
CA LEU A 10 12.10 11.13 17.66
C LEU A 10 13.02 9.96 17.30
N ALA A 11 13.76 10.18 16.21
CA ALA A 11 14.79 9.31 15.66
C ALA A 11 16.02 9.18 16.57
N PHE A 12 16.65 7.99 16.59
CA PHE A 12 18.10 7.82 16.77
C PHE A 12 18.60 6.55 16.07
N ALA A 13 19.74 6.71 15.39
CA ALA A 13 20.41 5.71 14.56
C ALA A 13 21.02 4.55 15.38
N SER A 14 20.78 3.31 14.93
CA SER A 14 21.81 2.26 14.76
C SER A 14 21.19 0.94 14.26
N ASN A 15 21.73 0.46 13.13
CA ASN A 15 21.69 -0.90 12.58
C ASN A 15 20.74 -1.94 13.22
N SER A 16 19.52 -2.04 12.68
CA SER A 16 18.86 -3.28 12.23
C SER A 16 17.52 -2.87 11.63
N TYR A 17 17.50 -2.65 10.31
CA TYR A 17 16.32 -2.21 9.57
C TYR A 17 15.26 -3.32 9.54
N ALA A 18 14.40 -3.33 10.56
CA ALA A 18 13.01 -3.72 10.42
C ALA A 18 12.24 -2.41 10.17
N ASP A 19 11.86 -2.21 8.92
CA ASP A 19 11.23 -1.01 8.37
C ASP A 19 9.77 -0.92 8.85
N GLU A 20 9.57 -0.38 10.06
CA GLU A 20 8.26 0.03 10.58
C GLU A 20 8.32 1.52 10.95
N GLU A 21 8.42 2.41 9.95
CA GLU A 21 8.25 3.85 10.22
C GLU A 21 7.26 4.56 9.30
N ASN A 22 6.62 3.86 8.36
CA ASN A 22 5.39 4.31 7.70
C ASN A 22 4.55 3.07 7.42
N GLY A 23 3.29 3.01 7.85
CA GLY A 23 2.41 1.84 7.67
C GLY A 23 2.10 1.43 6.22
N CYS A 24 2.82 1.95 5.22
CA CYS A 24 2.76 1.52 3.83
C CYS A 24 3.83 0.46 3.57
N ARG A 25 3.48 -0.73 3.09
CA ARG A 25 4.48 -1.68 2.61
C ARG A 25 5.14 -1.15 1.32
N GLU A 26 6.46 -1.22 1.23
CA GLU A 26 7.17 -0.92 -0.01
C GLU A 26 6.80 -1.93 -1.11
N LEU A 27 6.56 -1.42 -2.32
CA LEU A 27 6.22 -2.24 -3.48
C LEU A 27 7.46 -2.43 -4.38
N PRO A 28 7.61 -3.59 -5.04
CA PRO A 28 8.80 -3.90 -5.87
C PRO A 28 8.88 -3.09 -7.17
N GLY A 29 7.96 -2.14 -7.41
CA GLY A 29 7.89 -1.34 -8.62
C GLY A 29 6.80 -0.28 -8.53
N PHE A 30 6.69 0.52 -9.60
CA PHE A 30 5.63 1.53 -9.71
C PHE A 30 4.31 0.88 -10.11
N PHE A 31 3.26 1.14 -9.32
CA PHE A 31 1.89 0.76 -9.64
C PHE A 31 1.04 2.02 -9.86
N PRO A 32 0.35 2.16 -11.00
CA PRO A 32 -0.51 3.31 -11.24
C PRO A 32 -1.77 3.24 -10.38
N TYR A 33 -2.42 4.38 -10.15
CA TYR A 33 -3.66 4.48 -9.36
C TYR A 33 -4.73 3.45 -9.80
N LYS A 34 -4.86 3.22 -11.10
CA LYS A 34 -5.82 2.25 -11.63
C LYS A 34 -5.53 0.80 -11.19
N ALA A 35 -4.27 0.43 -10.95
CA ALA A 35 -3.95 -0.90 -10.43
C ALA A 35 -4.54 -1.12 -9.03
N GLY A 36 -4.49 -0.10 -8.17
CA GLY A 36 -5.17 -0.14 -6.86
C GLY A 36 -6.68 -0.27 -7.00
N ILE A 37 -7.29 0.38 -8.00
CA ILE A 37 -8.72 0.24 -8.29
C ILE A 37 -9.06 -1.17 -8.77
N GLU A 38 -8.25 -1.78 -9.63
CA GLU A 38 -8.47 -3.17 -10.07
C GLU A 38 -8.32 -4.15 -8.91
N ALA A 39 -7.32 -3.97 -8.04
CA ALA A 39 -7.17 -4.77 -6.82
C ALA A 39 -8.40 -4.66 -5.91
N GLN A 40 -8.97 -3.47 -5.73
CA GLN A 40 -10.23 -3.28 -4.99
C GLN A 40 -11.40 -4.07 -5.57
N LYS A 41 -11.50 -4.21 -6.90
CA LYS A 41 -12.62 -4.91 -7.57
C LYS A 41 -12.55 -6.43 -7.41
N VAL A 42 -11.38 -6.97 -7.11
CA VAL A 42 -11.15 -8.41 -6.89
C VAL A 42 -10.90 -8.72 -5.42
N ASP A 43 -11.39 -7.86 -4.52
CA ASP A 43 -11.34 -8.00 -3.06
C ASP A 43 -9.92 -8.14 -2.47
N LYS A 44 -8.92 -7.60 -3.18
CA LYS A 44 -7.53 -7.54 -2.74
C LYS A 44 -7.21 -6.23 -2.04
N HIS A 45 -7.79 -6.08 -0.85
CA HIS A 45 -7.78 -4.82 -0.13
C HIS A 45 -6.39 -4.44 0.41
N GLU A 46 -5.57 -5.40 0.83
CA GLU A 46 -4.21 -5.17 1.30
C GLU A 46 -3.31 -4.63 0.18
N GLU A 47 -3.32 -5.27 -1.00
CA GLU A 47 -2.52 -4.81 -2.13
C GLU A 47 -3.02 -3.47 -2.66
N ALA A 48 -4.33 -3.27 -2.69
CA ALA A 48 -4.91 -1.97 -3.04
C ALA A 48 -4.47 -0.87 -2.06
N PHE A 49 -4.49 -1.16 -0.75
CA PHE A 49 -4.01 -0.25 0.27
C PHE A 49 -2.55 0.12 0.02
N ASP A 50 -1.65 -0.87 -0.16
CA ASP A 50 -0.22 -0.61 -0.38
C ASP A 50 0.01 0.29 -1.61
N ILE A 51 -0.71 0.03 -2.71
CA ILE A 51 -0.63 0.85 -3.92
C ILE A 51 -1.05 2.29 -3.64
N PHE A 52 -2.21 2.50 -3.00
CA PHE A 52 -2.66 3.85 -2.69
C PHE A 52 -1.77 4.54 -1.66
N CYS A 53 -1.23 3.80 -0.69
CA CYS A 53 -0.35 4.33 0.34
C CYS A 53 0.92 4.91 -0.30
N ASN A 54 1.59 4.12 -1.16
CA ASN A 54 2.78 4.57 -1.89
C ASN A 54 2.50 5.80 -2.78
N LEU A 55 1.39 5.81 -3.52
CA LEU A 55 1.02 6.95 -4.37
C LEU A 55 0.61 8.19 -3.56
N ALA A 56 -0.06 8.00 -2.42
CA ALA A 56 -0.49 9.08 -1.53
C ALA A 56 0.70 9.81 -0.92
N MET A 57 1.75 9.08 -0.54
CA MET A 57 3.01 9.62 -0.05
C MET A 57 3.75 10.46 -1.09
N GLN A 58 3.54 10.18 -2.37
CA GLN A 58 4.09 10.97 -3.49
C GLN A 58 3.18 12.14 -3.92
N GLY A 59 2.04 12.31 -3.24
CA GLY A 59 1.14 13.44 -3.45
C GLY A 59 0.01 13.20 -4.44
N ASP A 60 -0.27 11.96 -4.85
CA ASP A 60 -1.44 11.66 -5.68
C ASP A 60 -2.72 11.86 -4.86
N TYR A 61 -3.44 12.94 -5.14
CA TYR A 61 -4.58 13.33 -4.31
C TYR A 61 -5.75 12.33 -4.38
N ARG A 62 -5.86 11.50 -5.43
CA ARG A 62 -6.92 10.49 -5.51
C ARG A 62 -6.57 9.33 -4.59
N SER A 63 -5.30 8.93 -4.58
CA SER A 63 -4.77 7.89 -3.71
C SER A 63 -4.88 8.30 -2.24
N GLN A 64 -4.61 9.57 -1.91
CA GLN A 64 -4.85 10.12 -0.58
C GLN A 64 -6.29 9.96 -0.12
N PHE A 65 -7.26 10.19 -1.02
CA PHE A 65 -8.66 9.99 -0.70
C PHE A 65 -9.05 8.51 -0.55
N GLN A 66 -8.41 7.59 -1.28
CA GLN A 66 -8.62 6.16 -1.07
C GLN A 66 -8.02 5.70 0.25
N LEU A 67 -6.81 6.16 0.57
CA LEU A 67 -6.13 5.85 1.82
C LEU A 67 -6.94 6.32 3.04
N ALA A 68 -7.57 7.49 2.95
CA ALA A 68 -8.52 7.96 3.97
C ALA A 68 -9.64 6.94 4.23
N LYS A 69 -10.25 6.39 3.17
CA LYS A 69 -11.31 5.38 3.31
C LYS A 69 -10.81 4.08 3.94
N TYR A 70 -9.54 3.71 3.74
CA TYR A 70 -8.98 2.53 4.37
C TYR A 70 -8.79 2.72 5.87
N PHE A 71 -8.28 3.87 6.32
CA PHE A 71 -8.23 4.16 7.75
C PHE A 71 -9.61 4.35 8.38
N ASP A 72 -10.62 4.77 7.61
CA ASP A 72 -12.00 4.90 8.08
C ASP A 72 -12.68 3.54 8.32
N ASN A 73 -12.35 2.53 7.51
CA ASN A 73 -12.99 1.20 7.57
C ASN A 73 -12.11 0.10 8.19
N GLY A 74 -10.79 0.28 8.20
CA GLY A 74 -9.82 -0.75 8.51
C GLY A 74 -9.72 -1.84 7.43
N ILE A 75 -8.75 -2.73 7.60
CA ILE A 75 -8.63 -4.02 6.92
C ILE A 75 -8.29 -5.04 7.99
N GLU A 76 -9.10 -6.09 8.14
CA GLU A 76 -8.91 -7.12 9.17
C GLU A 76 -7.49 -7.69 9.13
N ASN A 77 -6.83 -7.72 10.29
CA ASN A 77 -5.44 -8.21 10.46
C ASN A 77 -4.38 -7.47 9.63
N TYR A 78 -4.68 -6.30 9.05
CA TYR A 78 -3.74 -5.54 8.24
C TYR A 78 -3.63 -4.07 8.66
N ILE A 79 -4.76 -3.37 8.81
CA ILE A 79 -4.81 -1.95 9.20
C ILE A 79 -6.00 -1.72 10.14
N ASP A 80 -5.75 -1.11 11.29
CA ASP A 80 -6.79 -0.71 12.23
C ASP A 80 -7.57 0.52 11.76
N VAL A 81 -8.79 0.67 12.27
CA VAL A 81 -9.60 1.87 12.07
C VAL A 81 -8.98 3.03 12.84
N ASP A 82 -8.68 4.12 12.13
CA ASP A 82 -8.20 5.39 12.68
C ASP A 82 -8.97 6.56 12.04
N PRO A 83 -10.08 7.01 12.66
CA PRO A 83 -10.92 8.08 12.11
C PRO A 83 -10.20 9.43 12.00
N VAL A 84 -9.26 9.71 12.89
CA VAL A 84 -8.49 10.97 12.87
C VAL A 84 -7.53 10.96 11.69
N PHE A 85 -6.81 9.86 11.48
CA PHE A 85 -5.89 9.74 10.37
C PHE A 85 -6.61 9.64 9.03
N ALA A 86 -7.76 8.97 8.98
CA ALA A 86 -8.67 9.00 7.84
C ALA A 86 -9.04 10.44 7.46
N LEU A 87 -9.45 11.25 8.45
CA LEU A 87 -9.82 12.64 8.21
C LEU A 87 -8.64 13.50 7.74
N LEU A 88 -7.42 13.29 8.26
CA LEU A 88 -6.21 13.97 7.81
C LEU A 88 -5.92 13.72 6.33
N TRP A 89 -5.96 12.45 5.90
CA TRP A 89 -5.75 12.09 4.50
C TRP A 89 -6.85 12.61 3.58
N ALA A 90 -8.11 12.56 4.02
CA ALA A 90 -9.22 13.10 3.26
C ALA A 90 -9.07 14.63 3.09
N ASP A 91 -8.63 15.33 4.14
CA ASP A 91 -8.50 16.79 4.12
C ASP A 91 -7.35 17.20 3.21
N LEU A 92 -6.20 16.53 3.34
CA LEU A 92 -5.05 16.70 2.44
C LEU A 92 -5.45 16.45 0.98
N SER A 93 -6.19 15.38 0.71
CA SER A 93 -6.65 15.06 -0.65
C SER A 93 -7.42 16.21 -1.29
N ASN A 94 -8.21 16.95 -0.50
CA ASN A 94 -9.10 18.01 -0.95
C ASN A 94 -8.47 19.41 -0.80
N TYR A 95 -7.23 19.49 -0.30
CA TYR A 95 -6.57 20.75 0.05
C TYR A 95 -6.29 21.62 -1.18
N GLN A 96 -5.59 21.06 -2.18
CA GLN A 96 -5.29 21.77 -3.43
C GLN A 96 -6.37 21.59 -4.49
N VAL A 97 -6.84 20.35 -4.69
CA VAL A 97 -7.84 20.02 -5.72
C VAL A 97 -9.18 19.71 -5.04
N LYS A 98 -10.02 20.73 -4.87
CA LYS A 98 -11.32 20.59 -4.22
C LYS A 98 -12.33 19.82 -5.08
N SER A 99 -13.17 19.02 -4.45
CA SER A 99 -14.35 18.45 -5.10
C SER A 99 -15.53 18.35 -4.13
N LYS A 100 -16.75 18.54 -4.65
CA LYS A 100 -17.98 18.43 -3.86
C LYS A 100 -18.09 17.10 -3.11
N LYS A 101 -17.75 15.99 -3.78
CA LYS A 101 -17.78 14.64 -3.17
C LYS A 101 -16.88 14.54 -1.94
N ARG A 102 -15.62 15.01 -2.04
CA ARG A 102 -14.65 14.95 -0.94
C ARG A 102 -15.01 15.93 0.18
N THR A 103 -15.50 17.12 -0.16
CA THR A 103 -16.03 18.06 0.84
C THR A 103 -17.19 17.44 1.62
N SER A 104 -18.15 16.81 0.93
CA SER A 104 -19.26 16.10 1.59
C SER A 104 -18.77 15.00 2.53
N TYR A 105 -17.77 14.22 2.11
CA TYR A 105 -17.16 13.21 2.97
C TYR A 105 -16.50 13.82 4.20
N LEU A 106 -15.74 14.91 4.04
CA LEU A 106 -15.05 15.60 5.14
C LEU A 106 -15.99 16.11 6.22
N GLU A 107 -17.10 16.74 5.81
CA GLU A 107 -18.07 17.24 6.78
C GLU A 107 -18.74 16.10 7.55
N ASN A 108 -19.09 15.00 6.86
CA ASN A 108 -19.63 13.82 7.52
C ASN A 108 -18.61 13.17 8.48
N ALA A 109 -17.36 12.98 8.04
CA ALA A 109 -16.31 12.39 8.85
C ALA A 109 -16.02 13.23 10.11
N LYS A 110 -15.95 14.56 9.99
CA LYS A 110 -15.82 15.48 11.13
C LYS A 110 -16.97 15.35 12.13
N ASN A 111 -18.21 15.24 11.63
CA ASN A 111 -19.39 15.12 12.49
C ASN A 111 -19.47 13.78 13.23
N ASN A 112 -18.76 12.76 12.74
CA ASN A 112 -18.71 11.45 13.36
C ASN A 112 -17.59 11.32 14.42
N LEU A 113 -16.63 12.25 14.46
CA LEU A 113 -15.59 12.25 15.49
C LEU A 113 -16.14 12.64 16.85
N ASN A 114 -15.62 12.00 17.89
CA ASN A 114 -15.83 12.47 19.25
C ASN A 114 -14.98 13.72 19.54
N GLU A 115 -15.22 14.36 20.69
CA GLU A 115 -14.56 15.62 21.03
C GLU A 115 -13.03 15.49 21.18
N GLU A 116 -12.54 14.34 21.67
CA GLU A 116 -11.12 14.08 21.83
C GLU A 116 -10.43 13.88 20.47
N GLU A 117 -11.01 13.08 19.60
CA GLU A 117 -10.55 12.85 18.23
C GLU A 117 -10.53 14.15 17.42
N LEU A 118 -11.56 14.99 17.56
CA LEU A 118 -11.61 16.29 16.89
C LEU A 118 -10.51 17.23 17.39
N ARG A 119 -10.26 17.27 18.70
CA ARG A 119 -9.15 18.05 19.27
C ARG A 119 -7.81 17.56 18.75
N GLU A 120 -7.63 16.24 18.66
CA GLU A 120 -6.41 15.63 18.15
C GLU A 120 -6.19 15.98 16.68
N PHE A 121 -7.22 15.84 15.84
CA PHE A 121 -7.19 16.28 14.45
C PHE A 121 -6.73 17.74 14.32
N ILE A 122 -7.36 18.67 15.04
CA ILE A 122 -7.02 20.09 15.00
C ILE A 122 -5.55 20.32 15.39
N ARG A 123 -5.06 19.60 16.42
CA ARG A 123 -3.70 19.72 16.94
C ARG A 123 -2.64 19.32 15.92
N VAL A 124 -2.85 18.23 15.18
CA VAL A 124 -1.83 17.66 14.28
C VAL A 124 -1.96 18.12 12.83
N ARG A 125 -3.15 18.57 12.42
CA ARG A 125 -3.48 18.91 11.03
C ARG A 125 -2.49 19.84 10.36
N SER A 126 -2.12 20.95 11.00
CA SER A 126 -1.23 21.96 10.38
C SER A 126 0.14 21.39 10.04
N LYS A 127 0.71 20.59 10.94
CA LYS A 127 1.99 19.90 10.73
C LYS A 127 1.88 18.84 9.63
N PHE A 128 0.77 18.10 9.61
CA PHE A 128 0.51 17.10 8.57
C PHE A 128 0.44 17.74 7.17
N LEU A 129 -0.37 18.78 7.00
CA LEU A 129 -0.50 19.50 5.72
C LEU A 129 0.81 20.15 5.26
N ALA A 130 1.66 20.58 6.18
CA ALA A 130 2.96 21.17 5.85
C ALA A 130 3.99 20.12 5.39
N ARG A 131 3.87 18.87 5.86
CA ARG A 131 4.85 17.80 5.60
C ARG A 131 4.51 16.98 4.36
N MET A 132 3.23 16.81 4.06
CA MET A 132 2.79 15.86 3.04
C MET A 132 2.59 16.54 1.69
N PRO A 133 3.16 16.01 0.59
CA PRO A 133 2.87 16.52 -0.75
C PRO A 133 1.41 16.22 -1.13
N THR A 134 0.82 17.01 -2.02
CA THR A 134 -0.53 16.77 -2.56
C THR A 134 -0.75 17.54 -3.86
N GLY A 135 -1.87 17.26 -4.53
CA GLY A 135 -2.30 17.94 -5.77
C GLY A 135 -1.82 17.29 -7.06
N ASN A 136 -0.97 16.28 -6.99
CA ASN A 136 -0.44 15.59 -8.15
C ASN A 136 -1.42 14.55 -8.70
N ARG A 137 -1.28 14.22 -9.98
CA ARG A 137 -1.85 13.04 -10.63
C ARG A 137 -0.72 12.25 -11.27
N ILE A 138 -0.19 11.29 -10.52
CA ILE A 138 1.10 10.67 -10.84
C ILE A 138 0.99 9.74 -12.05
N ASP A 139 -0.12 9.01 -12.16
CA ASP A 139 -0.36 8.06 -13.25
C ASP A 139 -0.58 8.73 -14.63
N MET A 140 -0.81 10.06 -14.71
CA MET A 140 -1.04 10.75 -15.98
C MET A 140 0.26 11.00 -16.77
N GLN A 141 1.42 10.80 -16.15
CA GLN A 141 2.71 10.94 -16.81
C GLN A 141 3.14 9.65 -17.55
N PHE A 142 2.38 8.57 -17.41
CA PHE A 142 2.70 7.27 -17.97
C PHE A 142 1.68 6.90 -19.05
N GLU A 143 2.15 6.32 -20.15
CA GLU A 143 1.26 5.76 -21.18
C GLU A 143 0.25 4.79 -20.54
N PRO A 144 -0.98 4.67 -21.08
CA PRO A 144 -1.98 3.78 -20.52
C PRO A 144 -1.47 2.34 -20.57
N LEU A 145 -0.93 1.87 -19.44
CA LEU A 145 -0.48 0.50 -19.27
C LEU A 145 -1.67 -0.46 -19.44
N ASN A 146 -1.40 -1.60 -20.06
CA ASN A 146 -2.30 -2.75 -20.04
C ASN A 146 -2.31 -3.34 -18.62
N LEU A 147 -3.17 -2.78 -17.76
CA LEU A 147 -3.22 -3.09 -16.33
C LEU A 147 -3.44 -4.58 -16.04
N GLN A 148 -4.16 -5.26 -16.92
CA GLN A 148 -4.45 -6.68 -16.77
C GLN A 148 -3.24 -7.55 -17.06
N GLU A 149 -2.36 -7.10 -17.95
CA GLU A 149 -1.09 -7.75 -18.25
C GLU A 149 -0.07 -7.51 -17.13
N LEU A 150 0.06 -6.26 -16.67
CA LEU A 150 0.95 -5.89 -15.57
C LEU A 150 0.59 -6.65 -14.28
N TYR A 151 -0.71 -6.79 -13.99
CA TYR A 151 -1.17 -7.54 -12.81
C TYR A 151 -0.87 -9.04 -12.91
N LYS A 152 -0.96 -9.63 -14.12
CA LYS A 152 -0.53 -11.02 -14.35
C LYS A 152 0.97 -11.19 -14.15
N GLU A 153 1.78 -10.25 -14.63
CA GLU A 153 3.24 -10.27 -14.44
C GLU A 153 3.62 -10.14 -12.96
N TYR A 154 2.95 -9.25 -12.22
CA TYR A 154 3.14 -9.11 -10.77
C TYR A 154 2.76 -10.38 -10.01
N GLN A 155 1.67 -11.04 -10.38
CA GLN A 155 1.32 -12.33 -9.76
C GLN A 155 2.38 -13.39 -10.04
N LYS A 156 2.82 -13.50 -11.30
CA LYS A 156 3.85 -14.46 -11.73
C LYS A 156 5.18 -14.27 -11.02
N SER A 157 5.56 -13.03 -10.66
CA SER A 157 6.78 -12.77 -9.90
C SER A 157 6.68 -13.13 -8.42
N ARG A 158 5.47 -13.31 -7.88
CA ARG A 158 5.22 -13.74 -6.49
C ARG A 158 4.85 -15.22 -6.36
N GLU A 159 4.59 -15.91 -7.48
CA GLU A 159 4.43 -17.37 -7.47
C GLU A 159 5.76 -18.03 -7.06
N PRO A 160 5.75 -18.99 -6.12
CA PRO A 160 6.95 -19.73 -5.77
C PRO A 160 7.45 -20.43 -7.03
N VAL A 161 8.73 -20.23 -7.36
CA VAL A 161 9.35 -20.92 -8.50
C VAL A 161 9.28 -22.41 -8.20
N GLU A 162 8.37 -23.14 -8.85
CA GLU A 162 8.40 -24.59 -8.84
C GLU A 162 9.72 -25.02 -9.50
N TYR A 163 10.69 -25.41 -8.66
CA TYR A 163 11.91 -26.04 -9.14
C TYR A 163 11.54 -27.42 -9.68
N THR A 164 11.11 -27.46 -10.93
CA THR A 164 10.97 -28.70 -11.67
C THR A 164 12.40 -29.18 -11.94
N GLY A 165 12.85 -30.10 -11.09
CA GLY A 165 14.20 -30.64 -11.16
C GLY A 165 14.57 -30.98 -12.59
N SER A 166 15.62 -30.35 -13.10
CA SER A 166 16.11 -30.60 -14.45
C SER A 166 16.40 -32.09 -14.56
N ARG A 167 15.56 -32.81 -15.32
CA ARG A 167 15.73 -34.22 -15.61
C ARG A 167 17.00 -34.34 -16.46
N ILE A 168 18.13 -34.60 -15.81
CA ILE A 168 19.39 -34.92 -16.50
C ILE A 168 19.09 -36.14 -17.37
N LYS A 169 19.00 -35.93 -18.69
CA LYS A 169 19.02 -37.04 -19.66
C LYS A 169 20.38 -37.70 -19.55
N ARG A 170 20.45 -38.89 -18.95
CA ARG A 170 21.63 -39.73 -19.07
C ARG A 170 21.64 -40.29 -20.48
N ASP A 171 22.44 -39.68 -21.34
CA ASP A 171 22.76 -40.26 -22.64
C ASP A 171 23.68 -41.46 -22.41
N LYS A 172 23.07 -42.64 -22.37
CA LYS A 172 23.61 -44.02 -22.40
C LYS A 172 23.43 -44.80 -21.08
N PRO A 173 22.85 -46.02 -21.15
CA PRO A 173 22.86 -46.95 -20.02
C PRO A 173 24.30 -47.40 -19.72
N PRO A 174 24.61 -47.76 -18.47
CA PRO A 174 25.92 -48.31 -18.14
C PRO A 174 26.17 -49.57 -18.97
N LEU A 175 27.36 -49.64 -19.59
CA LEU A 175 27.81 -50.80 -20.33
C LEU A 175 27.79 -52.02 -19.41
N ASN A 176 27.04 -53.05 -19.81
CA ASN A 176 26.99 -54.32 -19.11
C ASN A 176 28.38 -54.97 -19.17
N ILE A 177 29.10 -54.99 -18.05
CA ILE A 177 30.37 -55.71 -17.92
C ILE A 177 30.02 -57.18 -17.73
N SER A 178 29.65 -57.86 -18.81
CA SER A 178 29.56 -59.32 -18.85
C SER A 178 30.32 -59.85 -20.06
N SER A 179 31.63 -59.66 -20.04
CA SER A 179 32.57 -60.46 -20.81
C SER A 179 33.97 -60.35 -20.19
N VAL A 180 34.18 -61.05 -19.09
CA VAL A 180 35.50 -61.64 -18.85
C VAL A 180 35.29 -63.14 -19.03
N ALA A 181 35.68 -63.60 -20.21
CA ALA A 181 35.77 -65.00 -20.54
C ALA A 181 36.82 -65.69 -19.67
N LEU A 182 36.51 -66.90 -19.22
CA LEU A 182 37.38 -68.08 -19.28
C LEU A 182 36.49 -69.31 -19.36
#